data_AF-A0A2V5Y796-F1
#
_entry.id   AF-A0A2V5Y796-F1
#
_cell.length_a   1.000
_cell.length_b   1.000
_cell.length_c   1.000
_cell.angle_alpha   90.00
_cell.angle_beta   90.00
_cell.angle_gamma   90.00
#
_symmetry.space_group_name_H-M   'P 1'
#
loop_
_entity.id
_entity.type
_entity.pdbx_description
1 polymer ?
#
loop_
_entity_poly.entity_id
_entity_poly.type
_entity_poly.pdbx_seq_one_letter_code
_entity_poly.pdbx_strand_id
1 'polypeptide(L)'
;MKEPKEFDYFKAWLLFFVIATVGGGLLGLILGSFVAAFLGAGGMPLPQMTCILQIVGFVIAVPISYVTFRAVVGKYLFPKIEDDTSPKT
;
A
#
# COMPACT_ATOMS: atom_id res chain seq x y z
N MET A 1 31.07 -3.65 1.28
CA MET A 1 29.60 -3.74 1.30
C MET A 1 29.16 -3.57 2.75
N LYS A 2 28.70 -2.38 3.18
CA LYS A 2 28.12 -2.26 4.52
C LYS A 2 26.78 -2.98 4.49
N GLU A 3 26.61 -3.99 5.33
CA GLU A 3 25.31 -4.63 5.48
C GLU A 3 24.26 -3.57 5.83
N PRO A 4 23.15 -3.48 5.08
CA PRO A 4 22.05 -2.63 5.48
C PRO A 4 21.62 -3.05 6.88
N LYS A 5 21.77 -2.14 7.85
CA LYS A 5 21.41 -2.39 9.25
C LYS A 5 19.93 -2.77 9.30
N GLU A 6 19.57 -3.76 10.12
CA GLU A 6 18.16 -4.18 10.33
C GLU A 6 17.22 -3.00 10.60
N PHE A 7 17.73 -1.94 11.22
CA PHE A 7 17.01 -0.71 11.49
C PHE A 7 16.54 0.04 10.22
N ASP A 8 17.28 -0.04 9.11
CA ASP A 8 16.88 0.55 7.84
C ASP A 8 15.73 -0.24 7.19
N TYR A 9 15.73 -1.57 7.32
CA TYR A 9 14.59 -2.41 6.93
C TYR A 9 13.35 -2.13 7.78
N PHE A 10 13.51 -2.00 9.10
CA PHE A 10 12.40 -1.67 10.00
C PHE A 10 11.78 -0.31 9.67
N LYS A 11 12.60 0.71 9.40
CA LYS A 11 12.12 2.03 8.97
C LYS A 11 11.36 1.99 7.65
N ALA A 12 11.89 1.30 6.64
CA ALA A 12 11.22 1.14 5.36
C ALA A 12 9.89 0.39 5.53
N TRP A 13 9.86 -0.67 6.34
CA TRP A 13 8.64 -1.41 6.65
C TRP A 13 7.59 -0.54 7.35
N LEU A 14 7.98 0.26 8.35
CA LEU A 14 7.04 1.11 9.08
C LEU A 14 6.45 2.21 8.17
N LEU A 15 7.27 2.81 7.31
CA LEU A 15 6.81 3.79 6.31
C LEU A 15 5.86 3.15 5.29
N PHE A 16 6.20 1.97 4.78
CA PHE A 16 5.33 1.18 3.93
C PHE A 16 4.00 0.90 4.62
N PHE A 17 4.03 0.44 5.87
CA PHE A 17 2.84 0.12 6.64
C PHE A 17 1.93 1.33 6.82
N VAL A 18 2.48 2.50 7.19
CA VAL A 18 1.70 3.73 7.34
C VAL A 18 1.08 4.17 6.01
N ILE A 19 1.86 4.21 4.92
CA ILE A 19 1.36 4.65 3.61
C ILE A 19 0.32 3.66 3.07
N ALA A 20 0.56 2.35 3.19
CA ALA A 20 -0.36 1.33 2.74
C ALA A 20 -1.66 1.33 3.55
N THR A 21 -1.59 1.54 4.87
CA THR A 21 -2.77 1.59 5.74
C THR A 21 -3.59 2.86 5.50
N VAL A 22 -2.96 4.02 5.47
CA VAL A 22 -3.65 5.31 5.26
C VAL A 22 -4.13 5.45 3.82
N GLY A 23 -3.27 5.17 2.84
CA GLY A 23 -3.61 5.22 1.42
C GLY A 23 -4.64 4.17 1.03
N GLY A 24 -4.47 2.93 1.50
CA GLY A 24 -5.44 1.86 1.31
C GLY A 24 -6.78 2.15 1.98
N GLY A 25 -6.78 2.72 3.19
CA GLY A 25 -8.00 3.12 3.90
C GLY A 25 -8.77 4.24 3.20
N LEU A 26 -8.08 5.29 2.75
CA LEU A 26 -8.70 6.39 1.98
C LEU A 26 -9.28 5.90 0.65
N LEU A 27 -8.50 5.13 -0.13
CA LEU A 27 -8.98 4.56 -1.39
C LEU A 27 -10.14 3.60 -1.17
N GLY A 28 -10.06 2.75 -0.13
CA GLY A 28 -11.11 1.82 0.27
C GLY A 28 -12.41 2.53 0.65
N LEU A 29 -12.34 3.66 1.37
CA LEU A 29 -13.51 4.47 1.70
C LEU A 29 -14.15 5.07 0.45
N ILE A 30 -13.36 5.66 -0.44
CA ILE A 30 -13.86 6.31 -1.66
C ILE A 30 -14.50 5.24 -2.56
N LEU A 31 -13.74 4.23 -2.98
CA LEU A 31 -14.25 3.17 -3.86
C LEU A 31 -15.36 2.36 -3.22
N GLY A 32 -15.23 2.02 -1.94
CA GLY A 32 -16.23 1.28 -1.18
C GLY A 32 -17.56 2.04 -1.12
N SER A 33 -17.53 3.36 -0.96
CA SER A 33 -18.73 4.19 -0.95
C SER A 33 -19.46 4.19 -2.31
N PHE A 34 -18.72 4.30 -3.42
CA PHE A 34 -19.32 4.22 -4.77
C PHE A 34 -19.93 2.85 -5.06
N VAL A 35 -19.20 1.78 -4.74
CA VAL A 35 -19.68 0.40 -4.95
C VAL A 35 -20.89 0.11 -4.07
N ALA A 36 -20.86 0.52 -2.79
CA ALA A 36 -21.98 0.34 -1.88
C ALA A 36 -23.23 1.12 -2.33
N ALA A 37 -23.06 2.35 -2.81
CA ALA A 37 -24.17 3.15 -3.34
C ALA A 37 -24.80 2.51 -4.58
N PHE A 38 -23.99 2.01 -5.51
CA PHE A 38 -24.48 1.32 -6.72
C PHE A 38 -25.23 0.03 -6.38
N LEU A 39 -24.68 -0.81 -5.51
CA LEU A 39 -25.31 -2.08 -5.13
C LEU A 39 -26.56 -1.86 -4.27
N GLY A 40 -26.54 -0.86 -3.39
CA GLY A 40 -27.69 -0.49 -2.56
C GLY A 40 -28.86 0.05 -3.38
N ALA A 41 -28.59 0.85 -4.42
CA ALA A 41 -29.63 1.33 -5.35
C ALA A 41 -30.30 0.18 -6.13
N GLY A 42 -29.60 -0.94 -6.32
CA GLY A 42 -30.13 -2.16 -6.96
C GLY A 42 -30.94 -3.07 -6.04
N GLY A 43 -31.14 -2.70 -4.77
CA GLY A 43 -31.91 -3.50 -3.80
C GLY A 43 -31.18 -4.76 -3.31
N MET A 44 -29.85 -4.81 -3.46
CA MET A 44 -29.07 -5.97 -3.04
C MET A 44 -29.06 -6.12 -1.51
N PRO A 45 -29.27 -7.33 -0.97
CA PRO A 45 -29.22 -7.56 0.47
C PRO A 45 -27.80 -7.33 1.03
N LEU A 46 -27.73 -6.76 2.24
CA LEU A 46 -26.49 -6.37 2.93
C LEU A 46 -25.41 -7.46 3.00
N PRO A 47 -25.72 -8.75 3.24
CA PRO A 47 -24.69 -9.81 3.30
C PRO A 47 -23.97 -9.99 1.95
N GLN A 48 -24.71 -9.90 0.85
CA GLN A 48 -24.15 -10.08 -0.49
C GLN A 48 -23.31 -8.85 -0.91
N MET A 49 -23.78 -7.64 -0.58
CA MET A 49 -22.99 -6.42 -0.74
C MET A 49 -21.66 -6.48 0.02
N THR A 50 -21.69 -6.98 1.25
CA THR A 50 -20.49 -7.06 2.11
C THR A 50 -19.44 -7.98 1.50
N CYS A 51 -19.86 -9.14 1.00
CA CYS A 51 -18.98 -10.09 0.31
C CYS A 51 -18.33 -9.46 -0.94
N ILE A 52 -19.12 -8.76 -1.76
CA ILE A 52 -18.62 -8.09 -2.97
C ILE A 52 -17.62 -6.98 -2.61
N LEU A 53 -17.95 -6.15 -1.62
CA LEU A 53 -17.06 -5.08 -1.14
C LEU A 53 -15.73 -5.64 -0.59
N GLN A 54 -15.76 -6.77 0.10
CA GLN A 54 -14.56 -7.44 0.58
C GLN A 54 -13.68 -7.95 -0.57
N ILE A 55 -14.29 -8.60 -1.57
CA ILE A 55 -13.56 -9.10 -2.76
C ILE A 55 -12.94 -7.93 -3.53
N VAL A 56 -13.73 -6.90 -3.82
CA VAL A 56 -13.26 -5.70 -4.54
C VAL A 56 -12.16 -4.99 -3.74
N GLY A 57 -12.34 -4.83 -2.44
CA GLY A 57 -11.33 -4.25 -1.55
C GLY A 57 -10.03 -5.04 -1.57
N PHE A 58 -10.09 -6.38 -1.52
CA PHE A 58 -8.91 -7.23 -1.59
C PHE A 58 -8.18 -7.10 -2.93
N VAL A 59 -8.92 -7.17 -4.04
CA VAL A 59 -8.36 -7.06 -5.40
C VAL A 59 -7.68 -5.71 -5.62
N ILE A 60 -8.23 -4.63 -5.07
CA ILE A 60 -7.65 -3.27 -5.17
C ILE A 60 -6.46 -3.09 -4.21
N ALA A 61 -6.50 -3.70 -3.02
CA ALA A 61 -5.42 -3.62 -2.05
C ALA A 61 -4.12 -4.25 -2.56
N VAL A 62 -4.20 -5.33 -3.34
CA VAL A 62 -3.02 -6.02 -3.93
C VAL A 62 -2.14 -5.08 -4.78
N PRO A 63 -2.62 -4.42 -5.85
CA PRO A 63 -1.80 -3.52 -6.65
C PRO A 63 -1.34 -2.28 -5.87
N ILE A 64 -2.17 -1.74 -4.97
CA ILE A 64 -1.77 -0.60 -4.11
C ILE A 64 -0.59 -1.00 -3.22
N SER A 65 -0.64 -2.19 -2.61
CA SER A 65 0.44 -2.70 -1.78
C SER A 65 1.75 -2.83 -2.58
N TYR A 66 1.69 -3.34 -3.82
CA TYR A 66 2.86 -3.47 -4.67
C TYR A 66 3.47 -2.11 -5.05
N VAL A 67 2.64 -1.15 -5.48
CA VAL A 67 3.11 0.19 -5.86
C VAL A 67 3.70 0.93 -4.66
N THR A 68 3.05 0.83 -3.50
CA THR A 68 3.53 1.44 -2.25
C THR A 68 4.86 0.83 -1.83
N PHE A 69 4.98 -0.50 -1.88
CA PHE A 69 6.23 -1.20 -1.61
C PHE A 69 7.34 -0.73 -2.55
N ARG A 70 7.07 -0.71 -3.86
CA ARG A 70 8.03 -0.25 -4.88
C ARG A 70 8.47 1.19 -4.64
N ALA A 71 7.56 2.10 -4.28
CA ALA A 71 7.87 3.48 -4.00
C ALA A 71 8.76 3.64 -2.75
N VAL A 72 8.46 2.89 -1.69
CA VAL A 72 9.22 2.95 -0.43
C VAL A 72 10.60 2.30 -0.59
N VAL A 73 10.69 1.11 -1.19
CA VAL A 73 11.97 0.45 -1.49
C VAL A 73 12.82 1.31 -2.43
N GLY A 74 12.21 1.81 -3.51
CA GLY A 74 12.85 2.72 -4.47
C GLY A 74 13.44 3.97 -3.84
N LYS A 75 12.73 4.57 -2.86
CA LYS A 75 13.14 5.81 -2.22
C LYS A 75 14.10 5.65 -1.04
N TYR A 76 14.03 4.53 -0.30
CA TYR A 76 14.79 4.39 0.95
C TYR A 76 15.93 3.38 0.87
N LEU A 77 15.86 2.37 0.00
CA LEU A 77 16.92 1.37 -0.14
C LEU A 77 17.90 1.70 -1.26
N PHE A 78 17.44 2.23 -2.39
CA PHE A 78 18.32 2.50 -3.54
C PHE A 78 19.25 3.72 -3.40
N PRO A 79 18.82 4.89 -2.87
CA PRO A 79 19.71 6.05 -2.78
C PRO A 79 20.93 5.83 -1.88
N LYS A 80 20.79 4.98 -0.86
CA LYS A 80 21.91 4.60 0.04
C LYS A 80 22.94 3.69 -0.62
N ILE A 81 22.60 2.97 -1.68
CA ILE A 81 23.55 2.11 -2.41
C ILE A 81 24.47 2.97 -3.29
N GLU A 82 23.95 4.06 -3.85
CA GLU A 82 24.72 5.01 -4.67
C GLU A 82 25.61 5.95 -3.84
N ASP A 83 25.15 6.43 -2.68
CA ASP A 83 25.97 7.28 -1.81
C ASP A 83 27.19 6.56 -1.19
N ASP A 84 27.13 5.24 -1.00
CA ASP A 84 28.24 4.43 -0.45
C ASP A 84 29.19 3.92 -1.55
N THR A 85 28.94 4.25 -2.83
CA THR A 85 29.82 3.92 -3.98
C THR A 85 30.57 5.12 -4.56
N SER A 86 30.32 6.34 -4.07
CA SER A 86 31.16 7.49 -4.39
C SER A 86 32.43 7.48 -3.52
N PRO A 87 33.63 7.29 -4.08
CA PRO A 87 34.86 7.46 -3.33
C PRO A 87 34.91 8.91 -2.84
N LYS A 88 34.98 9.08 -1.52
CA LYS A 88 35.29 10.38 -0.91
C LYS A 88 36.65 10.83 -1.41
N THR A 89 36.66 11.64 -2.47
CA THR A 89 37.78 12.52 -2.83
C THR A 89 37.78 13.74 -1.95
#